data_AF-A0A0S3S745-F1
#
_entry.id   AF-A0A0S3S745-F1
#
_cell.length_a   1.000
_cell.length_b   1.000
_cell.length_c   1.000
_cell.angle_alpha   90.00
_cell.angle_beta   90.00
_cell.angle_gamma   90.00
#
_symmetry.space_group_name_H-M   'P 1'
#
loop_
_entity.id
_entity.type
_entity.pdbx_description
1 polymer ?
#
loop_
_entity_poly.entity_id
_entity_poly.type
_entity_poly.pdbx_seq_one_letter_code
_entity_poly.pdbx_strand_id
1 'polypeptide(L)'
;MQELVTVNQNLGEASRRVRHERDSMVTKFQARDLQIEEMHKAIYEEHIRGFEKAKRQIPYVLNMSIEGVDFDVMKDIYQGELVPLKEIPDEEFEADITVELSGEVADEGANGGADATGNPEG
;
A
#
# COMPACT_ATOMS: atom_id res chain seq x y z
N MET A 1 -33.62 8.00 53.30
CA MET A 1 -32.83 9.14 52.75
C MET A 1 -31.42 8.73 52.32
N GLN A 2 -30.66 7.95 53.10
CA GLN A 2 -29.30 7.52 52.76
C GLN A 2 -29.19 6.80 51.41
N GLU A 3 -30.09 5.85 51.14
CA GLU A 3 -30.08 5.05 49.89
C GLU A 3 -30.27 5.91 48.63
N LEU A 4 -31.13 6.92 48.68
CA LEU A 4 -31.36 7.83 47.55
C LEU A 4 -30.11 8.65 47.22
N VAL A 5 -29.32 9.00 48.23
CA VAL A 5 -28.04 9.71 48.05
C VAL A 5 -27.02 8.80 47.38
N THR A 6 -26.92 7.54 47.83
CA THR A 6 -26.02 6.54 47.23
C THR A 6 -26.38 6.24 45.78
N VAL A 7 -27.66 6.08 45.46
CA VAL A 7 -28.12 5.85 44.08
C VAL A 7 -27.75 7.02 43.16
N ASN A 8 -27.96 8.27 43.59
CA ASN A 8 -27.58 9.44 42.80
C ASN A 8 -26.06 9.55 42.59
N GLN A 9 -25.26 9.22 43.60
CA GLN A 9 -23.79 9.20 43.48
C GLN A 9 -23.34 8.16 42.45
N ASN A 10 -23.84 6.93 42.56
CA ASN A 10 -23.53 5.84 41.63
C ASN A 10 -23.95 6.17 40.20
N LEU A 11 -25.14 6.77 40.02
CA LEU A 11 -25.62 7.21 38.71
C LEU A 11 -24.74 8.31 38.12
N GLY A 12 -24.27 9.25 38.95
CA GLY A 12 -23.34 10.30 38.55
C GLY A 12 -22.00 9.74 38.09
N GLU A 13 -21.46 8.75 38.81
CA GLU A 13 -20.22 8.06 38.44
C GLU A 13 -20.35 7.23 37.16
N ALA A 14 -21.44 6.46 37.03
CA ALA A 14 -21.74 5.71 35.81
C ALA A 14 -21.86 6.65 34.60
N SER A 15 -22.56 7.78 34.76
CA SER A 15 -22.70 8.79 33.69
C SER A 15 -21.36 9.39 33.28
N ARG A 16 -20.47 9.68 34.24
CA ARG A 16 -19.11 10.18 33.94
C ARG A 16 -18.29 9.13 33.20
N ARG A 17 -18.35 7.87 33.63
CA ARG A 17 -17.63 6.77 32.98
C ARG A 17 -18.06 6.59 31.53
N VAL A 18 -19.37 6.52 31.28
CA VAL A 18 -19.91 6.40 29.91
C VAL A 18 -19.48 7.59 29.04
N ARG A 19 -19.48 8.81 29.58
CA ARG A 19 -19.01 9.99 28.83
C ARG A 19 -17.54 9.88 28.46
N HIS A 20 -16.67 9.47 29.40
CA HIS A 20 -15.25 9.28 29.15
C HIS A 20 -14.96 8.16 28.16
N GLU A 21 -15.67 7.04 28.25
CA GLU A 21 -15.55 5.94 27.28
C GLU A 21 -15.97 6.39 25.89
N ARG A 22 -17.10 7.10 25.78
CA ARG A 22 -17.54 7.72 24.52
C ARG A 22 -16.50 8.69 23.99
N ASP A 23 -15.98 9.61 24.80
CA ASP A 23 -14.99 10.60 24.35
C ASP A 23 -13.71 9.91 23.87
N SER A 24 -13.25 8.89 24.59
CA SER A 24 -12.11 8.07 24.19
C SER A 24 -12.34 7.36 22.85
N MET A 25 -13.55 6.79 22.64
CA MET A 25 -13.91 6.15 21.38
C MET A 25 -13.94 7.15 20.23
N VAL A 26 -14.53 8.33 20.43
CA VAL A 26 -14.59 9.39 19.41
C VAL A 26 -13.19 9.82 18.99
N THR A 27 -12.28 10.05 19.95
CA THR A 27 -10.90 10.41 19.64
C THR A 27 -10.17 9.30 18.87
N LYS A 28 -10.34 8.04 19.26
CA LYS A 28 -9.74 6.90 18.54
C LYS A 28 -10.27 6.78 17.12
N PHE A 29 -11.57 6.98 16.93
CA PHE A 29 -12.21 6.92 15.61
C PHE A 29 -11.66 8.03 14.70
N GLN A 30 -11.64 9.28 15.18
CA GLN A 30 -11.09 10.41 14.44
C GLN A 30 -9.61 10.21 14.07
N ALA A 31 -8.81 9.67 14.98
CA ALA A 31 -7.40 9.37 14.69
C ALA A 31 -7.25 8.31 13.58
N ARG A 32 -8.11 7.28 13.57
CA ARG A 32 -8.10 6.26 12.51
C ARG A 32 -8.58 6.81 11.18
N ASP A 33 -9.62 7.63 11.16
CA ASP A 33 -10.10 8.25 9.92
C ASP A 33 -9.00 9.08 9.27
N LEU A 34 -8.28 9.89 10.06
CA LEU A 34 -7.13 10.65 9.56
C LEU A 34 -6.03 9.75 8.99
N GLN A 35 -5.74 8.63 9.66
CA GLN A 35 -4.75 7.67 9.18
C GLN A 35 -5.18 7.01 7.86
N ILE A 36 -6.46 6.66 7.71
CA ILE A 36 -7.01 6.08 6.48
C ILE A 36 -6.86 7.07 5.32
N GLU A 37 -7.21 8.33 5.53
CA GLU A 37 -7.07 9.38 4.52
C GLU A 37 -5.60 9.61 4.12
N GLU A 38 -4.69 9.64 5.09
CA GLU A 38 -3.25 9.76 4.82
C GLU A 38 -2.73 8.56 4.02
N MET A 39 -3.12 7.34 4.40
CA MET A 39 -2.74 6.12 3.69
C MET A 39 -3.29 6.10 2.26
N HIS A 40 -4.56 6.44 2.06
CA HIS A 40 -5.14 6.55 0.72
C HIS A 40 -4.32 7.51 -0.14
N LYS A 41 -4.04 8.70 0.38
CA LYS A 41 -3.24 9.70 -0.34
C LYS A 41 -1.85 9.18 -0.69
N ALA A 42 -1.16 8.54 0.26
CA ALA A 42 0.18 8.00 0.04
C ALA A 42 0.19 6.92 -1.05
N ILE A 43 -0.77 6.00 -1.00
CA ILE A 43 -0.94 4.93 -1.98
C ILE A 43 -1.15 5.51 -3.38
N TYR A 44 -2.08 6.46 -3.54
CA TYR A 44 -2.32 7.12 -4.83
C TYR A 44 -1.06 7.83 -5.36
N GLU A 45 -0.36 8.57 -4.50
CA GLU A 45 0.87 9.26 -4.91
C GLU A 45 1.99 8.29 -5.33
N GLU A 46 2.18 7.18 -4.60
CA GLU A 46 3.19 6.18 -4.92
C GLU A 46 2.88 5.46 -6.24
N HIS A 47 1.62 5.11 -6.49
CA HIS A 47 1.21 4.53 -7.77
C HIS A 47 1.42 5.49 -8.95
N ILE A 48 1.07 6.76 -8.79
CA ILE A 48 1.33 7.78 -9.83
C ILE A 48 2.83 7.89 -10.11
N ARG A 49 3.66 7.96 -9.06
CA ARG A 49 5.13 8.02 -9.21
C ARG A 49 5.67 6.77 -9.90
N GLY A 50 5.16 5.59 -9.54
CA GLY A 50 5.53 4.32 -10.15
C GLY A 50 5.17 4.26 -11.64
N PHE A 51 3.96 4.70 -11.99
CA PHE A 51 3.49 4.74 -13.35
C PHE A 51 4.29 5.73 -14.22
N GLU A 52 4.53 6.94 -13.72
CA GLU A 52 5.35 7.93 -14.41
C GLU A 52 6.81 7.46 -14.57
N LYS A 53 7.33 6.71 -13.60
CA LYS A 53 8.64 6.06 -13.73
C LYS A 53 8.62 5.03 -14.85
N ALA A 54 7.62 4.15 -14.91
CA ALA A 54 7.48 3.16 -15.97
C ALA A 54 7.38 3.84 -17.35
N LYS A 55 6.54 4.87 -17.49
CA LYS A 55 6.44 5.68 -18.72
C LYS A 55 7.80 6.19 -19.19
N ARG A 56 8.59 6.78 -18.29
CA ARG A 56 9.94 7.25 -18.64
C ARG A 56 10.89 6.13 -19.08
N GLN A 57 10.69 4.89 -18.64
CA GLN A 57 11.53 3.74 -18.99
C GLN A 57 11.14 3.11 -20.33
N ILE A 58 9.87 3.15 -20.73
CA ILE A 58 9.35 2.53 -21.96
C ILE A 58 10.19 2.86 -23.21
N PRO A 59 10.54 4.13 -23.51
CA PRO A 59 11.33 4.44 -24.70
C PRO A 59 12.70 3.76 -24.73
N TYR A 60 13.32 3.56 -23.56
CA TYR A 60 14.64 2.95 -23.46
C TYR A 60 14.58 1.43 -23.56
N VAL A 61 13.50 0.80 -23.10
CA VAL A 61 13.35 -0.66 -23.11
C VAL A 61 12.81 -1.16 -24.44
N LEU A 62 11.83 -0.46 -25.02
CA LEU A 62 11.08 -0.91 -26.20
C LEU A 62 11.40 -0.11 -27.47
N ASN A 63 12.27 0.89 -27.38
CA ASN A 63 12.63 1.78 -28.50
C ASN A 63 11.40 2.42 -29.19
N MET A 64 10.35 2.67 -28.42
CA MET A 64 9.09 3.26 -28.87
C MET A 64 8.93 4.69 -28.34
N SER A 65 8.32 5.58 -29.12
CA SER A 65 7.96 6.90 -28.62
C SER A 65 6.73 6.81 -27.70
N ILE A 66 6.76 7.57 -26.61
CA ILE A 66 5.61 7.78 -25.70
C ILE A 66 5.00 9.18 -25.88
N GLU A 67 5.47 9.96 -26.87
CA GLU A 67 4.98 11.31 -27.12
C GLU A 67 3.51 11.25 -27.58
N GLY A 68 2.64 11.98 -26.88
CA GLY A 68 1.19 11.97 -27.12
C GLY A 68 0.45 10.75 -26.54
N VAL A 69 1.13 9.89 -25.77
CA VAL A 69 0.48 8.78 -25.05
C VAL A 69 -0.04 9.28 -23.71
N ASP A 70 -1.32 9.62 -23.67
CA ASP A 70 -2.04 9.92 -22.44
C ASP A 70 -2.69 8.67 -21.86
N PHE A 71 -2.61 8.53 -20.55
CA PHE A 71 -3.27 7.45 -19.82
C PHE A 71 -4.63 7.94 -19.33
N ASP A 72 -5.69 7.34 -19.85
CA ASP A 72 -7.06 7.61 -19.41
C ASP A 72 -7.48 6.51 -18.45
N VAL A 73 -7.52 6.82 -17.15
CA VAL A 73 -7.95 5.88 -16.10
C VAL A 73 -9.38 5.37 -16.28
N MET A 74 -10.19 6.04 -17.11
CA MET A 74 -11.55 5.62 -17.41
C MET A 74 -11.62 4.70 -18.64
N LYS A 75 -10.48 4.30 -19.20
CA LYS A 75 -10.37 3.37 -20.33
C LYS A 75 -9.40 2.25 -20.00
N ASP A 76 -9.62 1.10 -20.62
CA ASP A 76 -8.70 -0.04 -20.56
C ASP A 76 -8.64 -0.75 -21.92
N ILE A 77 -7.64 -1.61 -22.09
CA ILE A 77 -7.47 -2.41 -23.30
C ILE A 77 -8.41 -3.61 -23.21
N TYR A 78 -9.46 -3.60 -24.04
CA TYR A 78 -10.36 -4.72 -24.21
C TYR A 78 -10.33 -5.17 -25.67
N GLN A 79 -10.12 -6.47 -25.90
CA GLN A 79 -9.98 -7.06 -27.25
C GLN A 79 -8.93 -6.37 -28.14
N GLY A 80 -7.87 -5.82 -27.51
CA GLY A 80 -6.77 -5.14 -28.20
C GLY A 80 -7.01 -3.66 -28.50
N GLU A 81 -8.16 -3.10 -28.09
CA GLU A 81 -8.50 -1.69 -28.30
C GLU A 81 -8.69 -0.96 -26.97
N LEU A 82 -8.30 0.31 -26.91
CA LEU A 82 -8.48 1.16 -25.73
C LEU A 82 -9.92 1.70 -25.69
N VAL A 83 -10.75 1.15 -24.81
CA VAL A 83 -12.19 1.46 -24.71
C VAL A 83 -12.57 1.93 -23.30
N PRO A 84 -13.65 2.72 -23.14
CA PRO A 84 -14.15 3.10 -21.81
C PRO A 84 -14.50 1.90 -20.93
N LEU A 85 -14.15 1.96 -19.64
CA LEU A 85 -14.42 0.88 -18.68
C LEU A 85 -15.89 0.45 -18.64
N LYS A 86 -16.81 1.41 -18.78
CA LYS A 86 -18.28 1.15 -18.83
C LYS A 86 -18.74 0.26 -19.99
N GLU A 87 -17.89 0.06 -20.99
CA GLU A 87 -18.16 -0.75 -22.19
C GLU A 87 -17.54 -2.15 -22.08
N ILE A 88 -16.76 -2.40 -21.03
CA ILE A 88 -16.15 -3.70 -20.71
C ILE A 88 -17.10 -4.48 -19.79
N PRO A 89 -17.43 -5.75 -20.09
CA PRO A 89 -18.26 -6.58 -19.21
C PRO A 89 -17.63 -6.77 -17.82
N ASP A 90 -18.44 -6.67 -16.76
CA ASP A 90 -17.98 -6.72 -15.35
C ASP A 90 -17.26 -8.04 -14.98
N GLU A 91 -17.61 -9.14 -15.65
CA GLU A 91 -17.07 -10.49 -15.44
C GLU A 91 -15.56 -10.61 -15.80
N GLU A 92 -14.99 -9.63 -16.51
CA GLU A 92 -13.60 -9.62 -16.98
C GLU A 92 -12.62 -8.97 -16.00
N PHE A 93 -13.11 -8.21 -15.01
CA PHE A 93 -12.25 -7.55 -14.02
C PHE A 93 -11.75 -8.49 -12.90
N GLU A 94 -12.25 -9.73 -12.84
CA GLU A 94 -11.81 -10.75 -11.89
C GLU A 94 -10.57 -11.52 -12.41
N ALA A 95 -9.48 -10.80 -12.68
CA ALA A 95 -8.19 -11.44 -12.87
C ALA A 95 -7.56 -11.66 -11.49
N ASP A 96 -7.60 -12.91 -11.02
CA ASP A 96 -6.87 -13.40 -9.85
C ASP A 96 -5.41 -12.88 -9.91
N ILE A 97 -5.04 -11.99 -8.99
CA ILE A 97 -3.64 -11.62 -8.76
C ILE A 97 -2.99 -12.80 -8.01
N THR A 98 -2.82 -13.93 -8.69
CA THR A 98 -1.86 -14.97 -8.30
C THR A 98 -0.50 -14.55 -8.83
N VAL A 99 0.22 -13.74 -8.05
CA VAL A 99 1.67 -13.57 -8.25
C VAL A 99 2.33 -14.84 -7.73
N GLU A 100 2.54 -15.83 -8.60
CA GLU A 100 3.55 -16.85 -8.33
C GLU A 100 4.92 -16.17 -8.39
N LEU A 101 5.47 -15.85 -7.21
CA LEU A 101 6.88 -15.53 -7.04
C LEU A 101 7.71 -16.75 -7.45
N SER A 102 8.04 -16.84 -8.74
CA SER A 102 8.98 -17.82 -9.28
C SER A 102 10.27 -17.11 -9.69
N GLY A 103 11.39 -17.63 -9.17
CA GLY A 103 12.70 -17.47 -9.83
C GLY A 103 13.75 -16.62 -9.11
N GLU A 104 14.47 -17.27 -8.19
CA GLU A 104 15.94 -17.37 -8.23
C GLU A 104 16.81 -16.15 -7.86
N VAL A 105 17.28 -16.15 -6.60
CA VAL A 105 18.50 -15.43 -6.20
C VAL A 105 19.72 -16.16 -6.76
N ALA A 106 20.21 -15.69 -7.90
CA ALA A 106 21.59 -15.95 -8.30
C ALA A 106 22.49 -14.88 -7.66
N ASP A 107 23.33 -15.27 -6.71
CA ASP A 107 24.59 -14.59 -6.44
C ASP A 107 25.68 -15.65 -6.27
N GLU A 108 26.46 -15.83 -7.34
CA GLU A 108 27.74 -16.52 -7.32
C GLU A 108 28.80 -15.58 -6.75
N GLY A 109 29.65 -16.05 -5.84
CA GLY A 109 30.89 -15.34 -5.57
C GLY A 109 31.58 -15.63 -4.25
N ALA A 110 31.93 -16.89 -3.98
CA ALA A 110 32.91 -17.21 -2.96
C ALA A 110 34.28 -16.61 -3.31
N ASN A 111 34.62 -15.46 -2.74
CA ASN A 111 35.97 -14.90 -2.81
C ASN A 111 36.86 -15.60 -1.76
N GLY A 112 37.48 -16.71 -2.17
CA GLY A 112 38.54 -17.38 -1.44
C GLY A 112 39.87 -16.64 -1.59
N GLY A 113 40.12 -15.67 -0.70
CA GLY A 113 41.46 -15.13 -0.48
C GLY A 113 42.25 -16.08 0.42
N ALA A 114 43.12 -16.89 -0.17
CA ALA A 114 44.04 -17.78 0.54
C ALA A 114 45.08 -16.95 1.31
N ASP A 115 45.04 -17.05 2.64
CA ASP A 115 46.17 -16.74 3.52
C ASP A 115 47.10 -17.97 3.53
N ALA A 116 48.25 -17.83 2.89
CA ALA A 116 49.34 -18.80 2.96
C ALA A 116 50.63 -18.06 3.26
N THR A 117 50.89 -17.92 4.56
CA THR A 117 52.21 -17.67 5.13
C THR A 117 53.20 -18.77 4.71
N GLY A 118 54.37 -18.40 4.21
CA GLY A 118 55.41 -19.37 3.87
C GLY A 118 56.60 -18.78 3.11
N ASN A 119 57.53 -18.16 3.84
CA ASN A 119 58.85 -17.77 3.37
C ASN A 119 59.74 -19.03 3.19
N PRO A 120 60.55 -19.12 2.11
CA PRO A 120 61.77 -19.92 2.16
C PRO A 120 62.98 -19.08 1.73
N GLU A 121 63.76 -18.62 2.71
CA GLU A 121 65.20 -18.41 2.54
C GLU A 121 65.89 -19.46 3.43
N GLY A 122 66.72 -20.33 2.81
CA GLY A 122 67.49 -21.38 3.48
C GLY A 122 67.64 -22.63 2.62
#